data_AF-A0A2P0B322-F1
#
_entry.id   AF-A0A2P0B322-F1
#
_cell.length_a   1.000
_cell.length_b   1.000
_cell.length_c   1.000
_cell.angle_alpha   90.00
_cell.angle_beta   90.00
_cell.angle_gamma   90.00
#
_symmetry.space_group_name_H-M   'P 1'
#
loop_
_entity.id
_entity.type
_entity.pdbx_description
1 polymer ?
#
loop_
_entity_poly.entity_id
_entity_poly.type
_entity_poly.pdbx_seq_one_letter_code
_entity_poly.pdbx_strand_id
1 'polypeptide(L)'
;MANVWSDEEVRVLVGWTAEDYGASMVLRLETVTNMPQNADDVLVSRMVLNKDQAVQLGNVLFELSGRLPPKTAKPPLLDRMLARKSD
;
A
#
# COMPACT_ATOMS: atom_id res chain seq x y z
N MET A 1 -13.14 24.42 12.34
CA MET A 1 -13.51 24.41 10.91
C MET A 1 -12.76 23.27 10.26
N ALA A 2 -13.44 22.32 9.62
CA ALA A 2 -12.75 21.28 8.86
C ALA A 2 -11.99 21.98 7.73
N ASN A 3 -10.67 21.81 7.68
CA ASN A 3 -9.84 22.42 6.66
C ASN A 3 -10.29 21.83 5.31
N VAL A 4 -10.96 22.65 4.50
CA VAL A 4 -11.53 22.22 3.22
C VAL A 4 -10.36 21.88 2.31
N TRP A 5 -10.29 20.63 1.89
CA TRP A 5 -9.32 20.17 0.90
C TRP A 5 -9.49 20.99 -0.38
N SER A 6 -8.39 21.49 -0.92
CA SER A 6 -8.37 21.94 -2.31
C SER A 6 -8.08 20.71 -3.17
N ASP A 7 -9.01 20.34 -4.05
CA ASP A 7 -8.83 19.25 -5.02
C ASP A 7 -7.62 19.48 -5.94
N GLU A 8 -7.09 20.71 -5.98
CA GLU A 8 -5.92 21.11 -6.78
C GLU A 8 -4.60 21.03 -6.00
N GLU A 9 -4.61 20.81 -4.67
CA GLU A 9 -3.39 20.75 -3.86
C GLU A 9 -2.63 19.43 -4.08
N VAL A 10 -1.48 19.51 -4.75
CA VAL A 10 -0.57 18.36 -4.91
C VAL A 10 0.24 18.15 -3.64
N ARG A 11 0.19 16.93 -3.10
CA ARG A 11 0.94 16.52 -1.91
C ARG A 11 1.86 15.34 -2.22
N VAL A 12 2.98 15.26 -1.53
CA VAL A 12 3.98 14.20 -1.67
C VAL A 12 3.71 13.13 -0.61
N LEU A 13 3.60 11.86 -1.03
CA LEU A 13 3.54 10.71 -0.12
C LEU A 13 4.92 10.48 0.53
N VAL A 14 4.98 10.56 1.85
CA VAL A 14 6.23 10.40 2.62
C VAL A 14 6.24 9.15 3.50
N GLY A 15 5.07 8.60 3.79
CA GLY A 15 4.94 7.41 4.63
C GLY A 15 3.59 6.74 4.42
N TRP A 16 3.55 5.43 4.65
CA TRP A 16 2.29 4.69 4.65
C TRP A 16 2.41 3.42 5.49
N THR A 17 1.29 2.99 6.06
CA THR A 17 1.15 1.70 6.73
C THR A 17 -0.15 1.03 6.33
N ALA A 18 -0.18 -0.30 6.36
CA ALA A 18 -1.39 -1.08 6.13
C ALA A 18 -1.58 -2.10 7.25
N GLU A 19 -2.81 -2.19 7.76
CA GLU A 19 -3.20 -3.14 8.81
C GLU A 19 -4.33 -4.03 8.29
N ASP A 20 -4.17 -5.35 8.43
CA ASP A 20 -5.17 -6.34 8.03
C ASP A 20 -6.09 -6.69 9.21
N TYR A 21 -7.40 -6.51 9.02
CA TYR A 21 -8.47 -6.83 9.96
C TYR A 21 -9.36 -7.98 9.46
N GLY A 22 -8.83 -8.83 8.57
CA GLY A 22 -9.48 -10.02 8.06
C GLY A 22 -10.43 -9.75 6.91
N ALA A 23 -11.57 -9.09 7.15
CA ALA A 23 -12.53 -8.73 6.10
C ALA A 23 -12.22 -7.38 5.45
N SER A 24 -11.49 -6.53 6.16
CA SER A 24 -11.10 -5.19 5.74
C SER A 24 -9.63 -4.93 6.05
N MET A 25 -9.06 -3.95 5.38
CA MET A 25 -7.73 -3.42 5.59
C MET A 25 -7.84 -1.93 5.87
N VAL A 26 -7.00 -1.42 6.78
CA VAL A 26 -6.85 0.02 7.02
C VAL A 26 -5.55 0.46 6.38
N LEU A 27 -5.64 1.34 5.38
CA LEU A 27 -4.50 2.01 4.77
C LEU A 27 -4.36 3.39 5.39
N ARG A 28 -3.20 3.67 5.98
CA ARG A 28 -2.83 4.99 6.50
C ARG A 28 -1.77 5.60 5.59
N LEU A 29 -2.03 6.79 5.07
CA LEU A 29 -1.13 7.55 4.19
C LEU A 29 -0.70 8.84 4.88
N GLU A 30 0.58 9.17 4.77
CA GLU A 30 1.18 10.41 5.28
C GLU A 30 1.65 11.26 4.12
N THR A 31 1.18 12.50 4.05
CA THR A 31 1.48 13.39 2.93
C THR A 31 1.86 14.80 3.39
N VAL A 32 2.76 15.44 2.65
CA VAL A 32 3.24 16.80 2.91
C VAL A 32 3.18 17.64 1.65
N THR A 33 3.04 18.96 1.79
CA THR A 33 3.15 19.91 0.66
C THR A 33 4.56 20.46 0.49
N ASN A 34 5.31 20.54 1.59
CA ASN A 34 6.69 21.02 1.66
C ASN A 34 7.50 20.17 2.64
N MET A 35 8.81 20.43 2.76
CA MET A 35 9.66 19.79 3.77
C MET A 35 9.08 20.05 5.18
N PRO A 36 8.61 19.02 5.91
CA PRO A 36 7.97 19.21 7.20
C PRO A 36 9.00 19.71 8.23
N GLN A 37 8.62 20.72 9.01
CA GLN A 37 9.41 21.24 10.13
C GLN A 37 8.98 20.60 11.45
N ASN A 38 7.73 20.12 11.52
CA ASN A 38 7.17 19.45 12.68
C ASN A 38 6.11 18.39 12.26
N ALA A 39 5.57 17.67 13.23
CA ALA A 39 4.61 16.58 12.99
C ALA A 39 3.25 17.08 12.46
N ASP A 40 2.85 18.32 12.78
CA ASP A 40 1.56 18.87 12.37
C ASP A 40 1.54 19.26 10.88
N ASP A 41 2.71 19.39 10.26
CA ASP A 41 2.86 19.59 8.81
C ASP A 41 2.50 18.33 8.00
N VAL A 42 2.45 17.16 8.66
CA VAL A 42 2.14 15.87 8.04
C VAL A 42 0.64 15.61 8.09
N LEU A 43 0.01 15.59 6.91
CA LEU A 43 -1.38 15.20 6.80
C LEU A 43 -1.51 13.67 6.77
N VAL A 44 -2.29 13.14 7.69
CA VAL A 44 -2.59 11.70 7.79
C VAL A 44 -3.99 11.43 7.24
N SER A 45 -4.06 10.69 6.13
CA SER A 45 -5.31 10.13 5.60
C SER A 45 -5.45 8.66 5.98
N ARG A 46 -6.67 8.22 6.29
CA ARG A 46 -6.99 6.82 6.61
C ARG A 46 -8.14 6.35 5.75
N MET A 47 -7.95 5.21 5.10
CA MET A 47 -8.94 4.59 4.23
C MET A 47 -9.19 3.16 4.71
N VAL A 48 -10.46 2.76 4.71
CA VAL A 48 -10.84 1.36 4.90
C VAL A 48 -11.11 0.77 3.53
N LEU A 49 -10.47 -0.35 3.24
CA LEU A 49 -10.62 -1.08 1.99
C LEU A 49 -11.04 -2.51 2.31
N ASN A 50 -11.90 -3.11 1.49
CA ASN A 50 -12.00 -4.56 1.46
C ASN A 50 -10.85 -5.17 0.62
N LYS A 51 -10.75 -6.50 0.61
CA LYS A 51 -9.67 -7.21 -0.12
C LYS A 51 -9.68 -6.92 -1.62
N ASP A 52 -10.85 -6.89 -2.24
CA ASP A 52 -10.97 -6.68 -3.67
C ASP A 52 -10.55 -5.26 -4.07
N GLN A 53 -10.94 -4.25 -3.29
CA GLN A 53 -10.52 -2.87 -3.46
C GLN A 53 -9.00 -2.71 -3.28
N ALA A 54 -8.41 -3.39 -2.30
CA ALA A 54 -6.96 -3.38 -2.10
C ALA A 54 -6.21 -4.00 -3.27
N VAL A 55 -6.71 -5.11 -3.83
CA VAL A 55 -6.14 -5.76 -5.03
C VAL A 55 -6.23 -4.83 -6.24
N GLN A 56 -7.38 -4.19 -6.47
CA GLN A 56 -7.55 -3.24 -7.57
C GLN A 56 -6.59 -2.06 -7.45
N LEU A 57 -6.49 -1.46 -6.26
CA LEU A 57 -5.54 -0.38 -6.00
C LEU A 57 -4.09 -0.83 -6.27
N GLY A 58 -3.69 -1.99 -5.75
CA GLY A 58 -2.35 -2.54 -5.98
C GLY A 58 -2.05 -2.77 -7.46
N ASN A 59 -2.99 -3.33 -8.21
CA ASN A 59 -2.82 -3.58 -9.64
C ASN A 59 -2.62 -2.28 -10.44
N VAL A 60 -3.40 -1.24 -10.15
CA VAL A 60 -3.24 0.08 -10.78
C VAL A 60 -1.85 0.66 -10.48
N LEU A 61 -1.37 0.54 -9.24
CA LEU A 61 -0.03 1.02 -8.86
C LEU A 61 1.09 0.24 -9.56
N PHE A 62 0.93 -1.08 -9.75
CA PHE A 62 1.88 -1.89 -10.52
C PHE A 62 1.90 -1.50 -11.99
N GLU A 63 0.72 -1.34 -12.61
CA GLU A 63 0.58 -0.91 -14.00
C GLU A 63 1.26 0.45 -14.24
N LEU A 64 0.93 1.47 -13.41
CA LEU A 64 1.49 2.82 -13.54
C LEU A 64 3.01 2.87 -13.29
N SER A 65 3.53 2.00 -12.42
CA SER A 65 4.97 1.93 -12.13
C SER A 65 5.76 1.07 -13.12
N GLY A 66 5.09 0.36 -14.02
CA GLY A 66 5.71 -0.62 -14.91
C GLY A 66 6.37 -1.78 -14.17
N ARG A 67 5.98 -2.04 -12.91
CA ARG A 67 6.52 -3.12 -12.08
C ARG A 67 5.54 -4.27 -11.99
N LEU A 68 6.08 -5.46 -11.74
CA LEU A 68 5.25 -6.64 -11.47
C LEU A 68 4.96 -6.79 -9.97
N PRO A 69 3.81 -7.37 -9.60
CA PRO A 69 3.57 -7.80 -8.23
C PRO A 69 4.71 -8.69 -7.72
N PRO A 70 5.09 -8.58 -6.43
CA PRO A 70 6.09 -9.46 -5.85
C PRO A 70 5.62 -10.91 -6.01
N LYS A 71 6.55 -11.81 -6.38
CA LYS A 71 6.24 -13.24 -6.50
C LYS A 71 5.79 -13.73 -5.12
N THR A 72 4.60 -14.34 -5.06
CA THR A 72 4.17 -15.05 -3.85
C THR A 72 5.25 -16.05 -3.47
N ALA A 73 5.74 -16.00 -2.22
CA ALA A 73 6.69 -16.97 -1.73
C ALA A 73 6.12 -18.36 -2.00
N LYS A 74 6.84 -19.19 -2.77
CA LYS A 74 6.40 -20.56 -3.02
C LYS A 74 6.24 -21.25 -1.66
N PRO A 75 5.15 -22.01 -1.45
CA PRO A 75 5.01 -22.75 -0.22
C PRO A 75 6.23 -23.69 -0.09
N PRO A 76 6.92 -23.70 1.08
CA PRO A 76 8.17 -24.45 1.28
C PRO A 76 8.08 -25.94 0.95
N LEU A 77 6.86 -26.47 0.91
CA LEU A 77 6.56 -27.88 0.65
C LEU A 77 6.67 -28.25 -0.84
N LEU A 78 6.33 -27.35 -1.76
CA LEU A 78 6.40 -27.65 -3.19
C LEU A 78 7.86 -27.70 -3.68
N ASP A 79 8.71 -26.78 -3.19
CA ASP A 79 10.14 -26.80 -3.49
C ASP A 79 10.83 -28.05 -2.90
N ARG A 80 10.38 -28.56 -1.74
CA ARG A 80 10.86 -29.82 -1.15
C ARG A 80 10.49 -31.06 -1.95
N MET A 81 9.30 -31.09 -2.58
CA MET A 81 8.88 -32.24 -3.40
C MET A 81 9.56 -32.25 -4.77
N LEU A 82 9.78 -31.08 -5.37
CA LEU A 82 10.45 -30.97 -6.67
C LEU A 82 11.94 -31.33 -6.59
N ALA A 83 12.62 -30.94 -5.51
CA ALA A 83 14.02 -31.31 -5.27
C ALA A 83 14.23 -32.83 -5.09
N ARG A 84 13.21 -33.55 -4.61
CA ARG A 84 13.28 -35.01 -4.38
C ARG A 84 13.07 -35.84 -5.65
N LYS A 85 12.53 -35.26 -6.73
CA LYS A 85 12.21 -35.99 -7.97
C LYS A 85 13.34 -35.89 -9.02
N SER A 86 14.39 -35.14 -8.72
CA SER A 86 15.58 -34.95 -9.57
C SER A 86 16.79 -35.81 -9.18
N ASP A 87 16.63 -36.72 -8.20
CA ASP A 87 17.59 -37.79 -7.87
C ASP A 87 17.10 -39.15 -8.39
#